data_AF-A0A3D0JZ43-F1
#
_entry.id   AF-A0A3D0JZ43-F1
#
_cell.length_a   1.000
_cell.length_b   1.000
_cell.length_c   1.000
_cell.angle_alpha   90.00
_cell.angle_beta   90.00
_cell.angle_gamma   90.00
#
_symmetry.space_group_name_H-M   'P 1'
#
loop_
_entity.id
_entity.type
_entity.pdbx_description
1 polymer ?
#
loop_
_entity_poly.entity_id
_entity_poly.type
_entity_poly.pdbx_seq_one_letter_code
_entity_poly.pdbx_strand_id
1 'polypeptide(L)'
;MFCMSVVASELEVVEDAQPTIRIASYNVLNLFDHEDDPSLEGEHDDLEMATPDGRCRSLAEVIRRVDADVLALQEVESEAALRWFRDTYLSDMGYDHLVSLDVGYYRGVENAVLSRYPLSNAEAEPNLPLQDVVRRGGGWAEPGDDDGTIVFQRTPLRVDVTGPDGYELTMFVVHHKSGRHKYRRESEALKLVELVDRVESETPGRNIVILGDFNAAPWDRSMDVYKEAGFIDIGAD
;
A
#
# COMPACT_ATOMS: atom_id res chain seq x y z
N MET A 1 48.99 5.99 33.87
CA MET A 1 48.74 6.54 32.52
C MET A 1 48.35 5.36 31.64
N PHE A 2 47.06 5.12 31.46
CA PHE A 2 46.54 4.06 30.59
C PHE A 2 46.27 4.69 29.22
N CYS A 3 47.02 4.26 28.21
CA CYS A 3 46.75 4.60 26.81
C CYS A 3 45.90 3.46 26.24
N MET A 4 44.62 3.71 26.03
CA MET A 4 43.70 2.77 25.40
C MET A 4 43.62 3.15 23.92
N SER A 5 44.27 2.37 23.05
CA SER A 5 44.11 2.50 21.60
C SER A 5 42.77 1.87 21.20
N VAL A 6 41.84 2.69 20.73
CA VAL A 6 40.65 2.19 20.03
C VAL A 6 41.07 1.92 18.60
N VAL A 7 41.14 0.64 18.23
CA VAL A 7 41.22 0.24 16.82
C VAL A 7 39.80 0.32 16.29
N ALA A 8 39.54 1.29 15.41
CA ALA A 8 38.32 1.30 14.63
C ALA A 8 38.34 0.05 13.75
N SER A 9 37.42 -0.89 13.98
CA SER A 9 37.17 -1.97 13.04
C SER A 9 36.55 -1.35 11.79
N GLU A 10 37.29 -1.34 10.69
CA GLU A 10 36.71 -1.09 9.37
C GLU A 10 35.61 -2.12 9.14
N LEU A 11 34.39 -1.64 8.88
CA LEU A 11 33.30 -2.48 8.37
C LEU A 11 33.77 -3.06 7.04
N GLU A 12 33.97 -4.37 6.98
CA GLU A 12 34.21 -5.08 5.73
C GLU A 12 33.00 -4.83 4.82
N VAL A 13 33.23 -4.13 3.71
CA VAL A 13 32.28 -4.04 2.61
C VAL A 13 32.24 -5.43 1.99
N VAL A 14 31.15 -6.16 2.21
CA VAL A 14 30.89 -7.42 1.53
C VAL A 14 30.58 -7.07 0.06
N GLU A 15 31.57 -7.23 -0.82
CA GLU A 15 31.51 -6.92 -2.25
C GLU A 15 30.56 -7.82 -3.07
N ASP A 16 29.73 -8.64 -2.43
CA ASP A 16 28.85 -9.63 -3.08
C ASP A 16 27.43 -9.66 -2.49
N ALA A 17 26.97 -8.53 -1.92
CA ALA A 17 25.56 -8.40 -1.58
C ALA A 17 24.76 -8.32 -2.88
N GLN A 18 23.97 -9.36 -3.16
CA GLN A 18 22.96 -9.33 -4.23
C GLN A 18 22.17 -8.01 -4.11
N PRO A 19 21.86 -7.32 -5.21
CA PRO A 19 21.13 -6.07 -5.13
C PRO A 19 19.81 -6.31 -4.41
N THR A 20 19.55 -5.48 -3.41
CA THR A 20 18.34 -5.57 -2.59
C THR A 20 17.40 -4.44 -2.94
N ILE A 21 16.10 -4.68 -2.73
CA ILE A 21 15.05 -3.67 -2.86
C ILE A 21 14.40 -3.47 -1.48
N ARG A 22 14.33 -2.22 -1.02
CA ARG A 22 13.62 -1.88 0.22
C ARG A 22 12.22 -1.38 -0.11
N ILE A 23 11.21 -2.10 0.38
CA ILE A 23 9.80 -1.75 0.20
C ILE A 23 9.22 -1.38 1.57
N ALA A 24 8.47 -0.28 1.63
CA ALA A 24 7.74 0.11 2.82
C ALA A 24 6.26 0.35 2.50
N SER A 25 5.40 0.17 3.50
CA SER A 25 4.01 0.60 3.45
C SER A 25 3.73 1.61 4.55
N TYR A 26 2.97 2.66 4.24
CA TYR A 26 2.61 3.70 5.21
C TYR A 26 1.24 4.35 4.93
N ASN A 27 0.30 4.19 5.86
CA ASN A 27 -0.93 4.96 5.86
C ASN A 27 -0.63 6.38 6.39
N VAL A 28 -0.82 7.39 5.54
CA VAL A 28 -0.44 8.79 5.83
C VAL A 28 -1.56 9.62 6.48
N LEU A 29 -2.67 8.97 6.84
CA LEU A 29 -3.82 9.55 7.53
C LEU A 29 -4.40 10.75 6.76
N ASN A 30 -5.01 10.48 5.62
CA ASN A 30 -5.61 11.44 4.68
C ASN A 30 -4.66 12.60 4.33
N LEU A 31 -3.76 12.36 3.37
CA LEU A 31 -2.92 13.38 2.77
C LEU A 31 -3.71 14.09 1.67
N PHE A 32 -4.31 15.22 2.02
CA PHE A 32 -4.92 16.20 1.11
C PHE A 32 -3.93 17.33 0.81
N ASP A 33 -3.93 17.84 -0.43
CA ASP A 33 -3.17 19.01 -0.82
C ASP A 33 -3.89 20.32 -0.44
N HIS A 34 -3.64 21.41 -1.16
CA HIS A 34 -4.24 22.73 -0.88
C HIS A 34 -4.92 23.32 -2.13
N GLU A 35 -5.13 22.49 -3.15
CA GLU A 35 -5.95 22.80 -4.32
C GLU A 35 -7.36 22.26 -4.07
N ASP A 36 -8.36 22.92 -4.64
CA ASP A 36 -9.78 22.59 -4.45
C ASP A 36 -10.18 21.50 -5.45
N ASP A 37 -10.60 20.34 -4.96
CA ASP A 37 -11.33 19.33 -5.73
C ASP A 37 -12.85 19.58 -5.56
N PRO A 38 -13.51 20.20 -6.55
CA PRO A 38 -14.93 20.51 -6.45
C PRO A 38 -15.84 19.27 -6.44
N SER A 39 -15.30 18.06 -6.57
CA SER A 39 -16.05 16.81 -6.38
C SER A 39 -16.16 16.38 -4.91
N LEU A 40 -15.38 16.98 -4.02
CA LEU A 40 -15.32 16.72 -2.59
C LEU A 40 -15.87 17.92 -1.81
N GLU A 41 -17.17 17.95 -1.57
CA GLU A 41 -17.83 19.05 -0.84
C GLU A 41 -18.48 18.55 0.48
N GLY A 42 -18.68 19.46 1.44
CA GLY A 42 -19.46 19.19 2.67
C GLY A 42 -18.63 18.62 3.82
N GLU A 43 -19.05 17.52 4.46
CA GLU A 43 -18.28 16.88 5.56
C GLU A 43 -16.95 16.25 5.07
N HIS A 44 -16.73 16.25 3.76
CA HIS A 44 -15.53 15.75 3.09
C HIS A 44 -14.91 16.81 2.18
N ASP A 45 -15.10 18.09 2.51
CA ASP A 45 -14.42 19.23 1.88
C ASP A 45 -12.90 19.11 2.07
N ASP A 46 -12.20 18.88 0.97
CA ASP A 46 -10.76 18.62 0.90
C ASP A 46 -9.92 19.84 1.30
N LEU A 47 -10.32 21.06 0.91
CA LEU A 47 -9.66 22.29 1.32
C LEU A 47 -9.70 22.51 2.83
N GLU A 48 -10.84 22.23 3.48
CA GLU A 48 -10.91 22.28 4.95
C GLU A 48 -10.07 21.18 5.62
N MET A 49 -9.86 20.06 4.92
CA MET A 49 -9.03 18.93 5.35
C MET A 49 -7.56 19.03 4.93
N ALA A 50 -7.17 20.11 4.22
CA ALA A 50 -5.84 20.33 3.68
C ALA A 50 -4.75 20.02 4.72
N THR A 51 -3.77 19.23 4.31
CA THR A 51 -2.76 18.74 5.24
C THR A 51 -1.89 19.89 5.74
N PRO A 52 -1.85 20.18 7.05
CA PRO A 52 -1.00 21.25 7.55
C PRO A 52 0.47 20.97 7.24
N ASP A 53 1.21 21.98 6.77
CA ASP A 53 2.63 21.89 6.41
C ASP A 53 3.50 21.23 7.51
N GLY A 54 3.19 21.48 8.79
CA GLY A 54 3.84 20.77 9.91
C GLY A 54 3.66 19.24 9.87
N ARG A 55 2.46 18.75 9.54
CA ARG A 55 2.18 17.31 9.36
C ARG A 55 2.91 16.77 8.13
N CYS A 56 2.91 17.50 7.01
CA CYS A 56 3.68 17.10 5.83
C CYS A 56 5.18 16.92 6.15
N ARG A 57 5.79 17.86 6.87
CA ARG A 57 7.20 17.73 7.28
C ARG A 57 7.44 16.52 8.19
N SER A 58 6.53 16.22 9.12
CA SER A 58 6.64 15.03 9.97
C SER A 58 6.51 13.73 9.17
N LEU A 59 5.57 13.65 8.23
CA LEU A 59 5.44 12.50 7.32
C LEU A 59 6.73 12.32 6.50
N ALA A 60 7.25 13.41 5.93
CA ALA A 60 8.47 13.39 5.14
C ALA A 60 9.70 12.98 5.97
N GLU A 61 9.80 13.41 7.23
CA GLU A 61 10.87 13.00 8.13
C GLU A 61 10.85 11.48 8.38
N VAL A 62 9.66 10.89 8.59
CA VAL A 62 9.53 9.43 8.74
C VAL A 62 9.94 8.72 7.45
N ILE A 63 9.45 9.17 6.29
CA ILE A 63 9.78 8.57 4.99
C ILE A 63 11.29 8.62 4.73
N ARG A 64 11.95 9.75 5.03
CA ARG A 64 13.41 9.91 4.92
C ARG A 64 14.19 8.97 5.82
N ARG A 65 13.69 8.68 7.03
CA ARG A 65 14.34 7.75 7.96
C ARG A 65 14.19 6.30 7.54
N VAL A 66 13.05 5.94 6.93
CA VAL A 66 12.80 4.61 6.38
C VAL A 66 13.62 4.37 5.12
N ASP A 67 13.77 5.41 4.28
CA ASP A 67 14.61 5.41 3.08
C ASP A 67 14.32 4.20 2.16
N ALA A 68 13.04 3.96 1.89
CA ALA A 68 12.59 2.88 1.02
C ALA A 68 12.83 3.22 -0.46
N ASP A 69 13.12 2.22 -1.27
CA ASP A 69 13.20 2.38 -2.71
C ASP A 69 11.81 2.43 -3.36
N VAL A 70 10.85 1.71 -2.78
CA VAL A 70 9.44 1.72 -3.16
C VAL A 70 8.59 1.93 -1.92
N LEU A 71 7.69 2.92 -1.96
CA LEU A 71 6.83 3.31 -0.87
C LEU A 71 5.37 3.17 -1.29
N ALA A 72 4.68 2.18 -0.70
CA ALA A 72 3.25 1.98 -0.82
C ALA A 72 2.52 2.86 0.21
N LEU A 73 1.62 3.72 -0.24
CA LEU A 73 0.91 4.68 0.59
C LEU A 73 -0.59 4.37 0.59
N GLN A 74 -1.22 4.62 1.74
CA GLN A 74 -2.68 4.60 1.88
C GLN A 74 -3.17 5.97 2.35
N GLU A 75 -4.40 6.29 1.98
CA GLU A 75 -5.06 7.55 2.31
C GLU A 75 -4.40 8.78 1.66
N VAL A 76 -4.06 8.68 0.38
CA VAL A 76 -3.54 9.81 -0.42
C VAL A 76 -4.65 10.33 -1.31
N GLU A 77 -4.93 11.63 -1.28
CA GLU A 77 -6.07 12.22 -1.99
C GLU A 77 -6.12 11.87 -3.48
N SER A 78 -5.04 12.15 -4.19
CA SER A 78 -4.98 12.01 -5.65
C SER A 78 -3.54 11.89 -6.15
N GLU A 79 -3.39 11.63 -7.45
CA GLU A 79 -2.07 11.71 -8.10
C GLU A 79 -1.47 13.12 -7.99
N ALA A 80 -2.28 14.17 -8.06
CA ALA A 80 -1.84 15.55 -7.94
C ALA A 80 -1.28 15.83 -6.54
N ALA A 81 -2.01 15.44 -5.49
CA ALA A 81 -1.57 15.58 -4.11
C ALA A 81 -0.29 14.78 -3.83
N LEU A 82 -0.20 13.56 -4.37
CA LEU A 82 1.01 12.73 -4.27
C LEU A 82 2.22 13.42 -4.91
N ARG A 83 2.05 13.96 -6.11
CA ARG A 83 3.07 14.68 -6.87
C ARG A 83 3.51 15.94 -6.14
N TRP A 84 2.55 16.74 -5.65
CA TRP A 84 2.82 17.93 -4.84
C TRP A 84 3.63 17.59 -3.59
N PHE A 85 3.22 16.58 -2.83
CA PHE A 85 3.89 16.18 -1.60
C PHE A 85 5.32 15.71 -1.88
N ARG A 86 5.50 14.88 -2.92
CA ARG A 86 6.83 14.45 -3.38
C ARG A 86 7.70 15.65 -3.75
N ASP A 87 7.21 16.53 -4.61
CA ASP A 87 8.00 17.65 -5.14
C ASP A 87 8.33 18.70 -4.08
N THR A 88 7.47 18.85 -3.06
CA THR A 88 7.65 19.83 -1.99
C THR A 88 8.52 19.31 -0.85
N TYR A 89 8.35 18.04 -0.44
CA TYR A 89 8.94 17.51 0.79
C TYR A 89 9.95 16.37 0.58
N LEU A 90 9.98 15.73 -0.60
CA LEU A 90 10.80 14.55 -0.91
C LEU A 90 11.62 14.68 -2.20
N SER A 91 11.79 15.90 -2.74
CA SER A 91 12.34 16.14 -4.08
C SER A 91 13.76 15.59 -4.31
N ASP A 92 14.53 15.40 -3.24
CA ASP A 92 15.91 14.90 -3.22
C ASP A 92 16.01 13.38 -2.91
N MET A 93 14.88 12.68 -2.73
CA MET A 93 14.87 11.25 -2.40
C MET A 93 14.91 10.31 -3.61
N GLY A 94 14.80 10.85 -4.83
CA GLY A 94 14.89 10.09 -6.09
C GLY A 94 13.63 9.31 -6.47
N TYR A 95 12.46 9.66 -5.92
CA TYR A 95 11.18 9.06 -6.30
C TYR A 95 10.69 9.55 -7.67
N ASP A 96 11.34 9.10 -8.73
CA ASP A 96 11.09 9.55 -10.10
C ASP A 96 9.77 8.99 -10.69
N HIS A 97 9.25 7.91 -10.09
CA HIS A 97 8.04 7.23 -10.53
C HIS A 97 6.95 7.32 -9.46
N LEU A 98 5.71 7.55 -9.89
CA LEU A 98 4.55 7.57 -9.01
C LEU A 98 3.31 7.01 -9.69
N VAL A 99 2.39 6.47 -8.90
CA VAL A 99 1.06 6.01 -9.33
C VAL A 99 0.06 6.30 -8.20
N SER A 100 -1.08 6.87 -8.55
CA SER A 100 -2.29 6.93 -7.73
C SER A 100 -3.48 6.91 -8.68
N LEU A 101 -4.43 6.01 -8.47
CA LEU A 101 -5.59 5.83 -9.35
C LEU A 101 -6.86 6.12 -8.53
N ASP A 102 -7.72 6.98 -9.07
CA ASP A 102 -9.04 7.25 -8.50
C ASP A 102 -9.93 6.02 -8.65
N VAL A 103 -10.46 5.53 -7.53
CA VAL A 103 -11.38 4.39 -7.48
C VAL A 103 -12.81 4.78 -7.10
N GLY A 104 -13.11 6.08 -7.04
CA GLY A 104 -14.41 6.64 -6.72
C GLY A 104 -14.76 6.52 -5.24
N TYR A 105 -13.76 6.48 -4.36
CA TYR A 105 -14.03 6.44 -2.92
C TYR A 105 -14.57 7.80 -2.45
N TYR A 106 -15.75 7.82 -1.81
CA TYR A 106 -16.45 9.07 -1.44
C TYR A 106 -15.68 10.02 -0.52
N ARG A 107 -14.62 9.56 0.16
CA ARG A 107 -13.75 10.43 0.98
C ARG A 107 -12.57 11.01 0.19
N GLY A 108 -12.46 10.69 -1.10
CA GLY A 108 -11.40 11.15 -1.99
C GLY A 108 -10.03 10.76 -1.51
N VAL A 109 -9.81 9.50 -1.10
CA VAL A 109 -8.48 9.04 -0.69
C VAL A 109 -8.19 7.63 -1.20
N GLU A 110 -7.02 7.50 -1.81
CA GLU A 110 -6.60 6.37 -2.61
C GLU A 110 -5.38 5.65 -2.04
N ASN A 111 -5.11 4.49 -2.64
CA ASN A 111 -3.80 3.84 -2.52
C ASN A 111 -2.86 4.44 -3.56
N ALA A 112 -1.59 4.57 -3.19
CA ALA A 112 -0.58 5.21 -4.02
C ALA A 112 0.78 4.52 -3.90
N VAL A 113 1.66 4.74 -4.88
CA VAL A 113 3.06 4.29 -4.84
C VAL A 113 3.99 5.41 -5.27
N LEU A 114 5.07 5.62 -4.52
CA LEU A 114 6.28 6.34 -4.94
C LEU A 114 7.41 5.33 -5.13
N SER A 115 8.22 5.50 -6.17
CA SER A 115 9.28 4.54 -6.48
C SER A 115 10.50 5.21 -7.13
N ARG A 116 11.70 4.73 -6.74
CA ARG A 116 12.97 5.00 -7.42
C ARG A 116 13.14 4.18 -8.70
N TYR A 117 12.34 3.12 -8.83
CA TYR A 117 12.35 2.19 -9.95
C TYR A 117 11.11 2.35 -10.84
N PRO A 118 11.20 2.03 -12.14
CA PRO A 118 10.06 2.12 -13.05
C PRO A 118 8.82 1.36 -12.55
N LEU A 119 7.66 2.00 -12.74
CA LEU A 119 6.34 1.44 -12.46
C LEU A 119 5.59 1.18 -13.77
N SER A 120 4.88 0.06 -13.86
CA SER A 120 4.05 -0.28 -15.02
C SER A 120 2.82 -1.10 -14.62
N ASN A 121 1.90 -1.32 -15.57
CA ASN A 121 0.69 -2.15 -15.39
C ASN A 121 -0.13 -1.78 -14.14
N ALA A 122 -0.26 -0.48 -13.88
CA ALA A 122 -1.06 0.02 -12.77
C ALA A 122 -2.56 -0.25 -13.01
N GLU A 123 -3.21 -0.92 -12.08
CA GLU A 123 -4.64 -1.27 -12.15
C GLU A 123 -5.31 -1.14 -10.79
N ALA A 124 -6.47 -0.47 -10.76
CA ALA A 124 -7.36 -0.42 -9.60
C ALA A 124 -8.79 -0.22 -10.10
N GLU A 125 -9.50 -1.32 -10.40
CA GLU A 125 -10.85 -1.24 -10.97
C GLU A 125 -11.85 -0.68 -9.94
N PRO A 126 -12.52 0.46 -10.22
CA PRO A 126 -13.49 1.03 -9.29
C PRO A 126 -14.74 0.15 -9.16
N ASN A 127 -15.38 0.18 -7.99
CA ASN A 127 -16.65 -0.52 -7.74
C ASN A 127 -16.60 -2.05 -7.97
N LEU A 128 -15.44 -2.68 -7.81
CA LEU A 128 -15.30 -4.12 -7.97
C LEU A 128 -16.21 -4.86 -6.95
N PRO A 129 -17.12 -5.75 -7.40
CA PRO A 129 -18.09 -6.41 -6.51
C PRO A 129 -17.40 -7.39 -5.56
N LEU A 130 -17.99 -7.55 -4.37
CA LEU A 130 -17.48 -8.45 -3.32
C LEU A 130 -18.46 -9.57 -2.95
N GLN A 131 -19.67 -9.54 -3.49
CA GLN A 131 -20.73 -10.51 -3.17
C GLN A 131 -20.58 -11.86 -3.89
N ASP A 132 -19.76 -11.92 -4.92
CA ASP A 132 -19.53 -13.12 -5.75
C ASP A 132 -18.37 -13.98 -5.25
N VAL A 133 -17.70 -13.58 -4.17
CA VAL A 133 -16.58 -14.34 -3.57
C VAL A 133 -17.05 -15.68 -3.01
N VAL A 134 -16.22 -16.70 -3.18
CA VAL A 134 -16.52 -18.06 -2.72
C VAL A 134 -15.88 -18.33 -1.37
N ARG A 135 -16.72 -18.51 -0.34
CA ARG A 135 -16.29 -18.88 1.01
C ARG A 135 -16.23 -20.40 1.16
N ARG A 136 -15.02 -20.96 1.24
CA ARG A 136 -14.77 -22.40 1.47
C ARG A 136 -14.38 -22.65 2.92
N GLY A 137 -14.82 -23.77 3.50
CA GLY A 137 -14.54 -24.09 4.90
C GLY A 137 -15.40 -23.28 5.89
N GLY A 138 -14.93 -23.16 7.14
CA GLY A 138 -15.64 -22.48 8.23
C GLY A 138 -14.83 -21.32 8.84
N GLY A 139 -15.39 -20.68 9.87
CA GLY A 139 -14.73 -19.57 10.57
C GLY A 139 -15.00 -18.18 9.97
N TRP A 140 -15.96 -18.09 9.06
CA TRP A 140 -16.40 -16.84 8.45
C TRP A 140 -17.29 -16.04 9.40
N ALA A 141 -17.18 -14.71 9.35
CA ALA A 141 -18.17 -13.85 9.96
C ALA A 141 -19.53 -14.02 9.27
N GLU A 142 -20.61 -13.79 10.02
CA GLU A 142 -21.95 -13.68 9.44
C GLU A 142 -22.10 -12.30 8.77
N PRO A 143 -22.86 -12.20 7.66
CA PRO A 143 -23.16 -10.92 7.03
C PRO A 143 -23.99 -10.03 7.98
N GLY A 144 -23.69 -8.73 8.00
CA GLY A 144 -24.50 -7.72 8.67
C GLY A 144 -25.64 -7.20 7.77
N ASP A 145 -26.56 -6.43 8.35
CA ASP A 145 -27.73 -5.89 7.65
C ASP A 145 -27.37 -5.00 6.44
N ASP A 146 -26.22 -4.33 6.48
CA ASP A 146 -25.74 -3.44 5.42
C ASP A 146 -24.89 -4.16 4.34
N ASP A 147 -24.75 -5.48 4.38
CA ASP A 147 -23.84 -6.25 3.51
C ASP A 147 -24.49 -6.79 2.22
N GLY A 148 -25.71 -6.37 1.90
CA GLY A 148 -26.50 -6.92 0.78
C GLY A 148 -25.99 -6.61 -0.63
N THR A 149 -25.22 -5.53 -0.82
CA THR A 149 -24.48 -5.24 -2.07
C THR A 149 -23.24 -4.44 -1.70
N ILE A 150 -22.10 -5.12 -1.67
CA ILE A 150 -20.83 -4.53 -1.26
C ILE A 150 -19.85 -4.56 -2.42
N VAL A 151 -19.24 -3.41 -2.68
CA VAL A 151 -18.09 -3.26 -3.58
C VAL A 151 -16.86 -2.92 -2.75
N PHE A 152 -15.68 -3.07 -3.33
CA PHE A 152 -14.48 -2.46 -2.77
C PHE A 152 -14.69 -0.96 -2.61
N GLN A 153 -14.54 -0.46 -1.39
CA GLN A 153 -14.53 0.99 -1.15
C GLN A 153 -13.22 1.61 -1.61
N ARG A 154 -12.13 0.84 -1.51
CA ARG A 154 -10.79 1.17 -2.00
C ARG A 154 -10.24 -0.08 -2.64
N THR A 155 -10.30 -0.16 -3.96
CA THR A 155 -9.78 -1.32 -4.68
C THR A 155 -8.25 -1.40 -4.46
N PRO A 156 -7.69 -2.60 -4.26
CA PRO A 156 -6.24 -2.75 -4.18
C PRO A 156 -5.57 -2.18 -5.42
N LEU A 157 -4.52 -1.36 -5.24
CA LEU A 157 -3.70 -0.88 -6.35
C LEU A 157 -2.70 -1.97 -6.72
N ARG A 158 -2.90 -2.59 -7.88
CA ARG A 158 -1.90 -3.44 -8.54
C ARG A 158 -0.91 -2.55 -9.26
N VAL A 159 0.39 -2.81 -9.12
CA VAL A 159 1.44 -2.17 -9.93
C VAL A 159 2.66 -3.08 -10.04
N ASP A 160 3.29 -3.11 -11.20
CA ASP A 160 4.55 -3.81 -11.41
C ASP A 160 5.73 -2.86 -11.20
N VAL A 161 6.76 -3.34 -10.49
CA VAL A 161 8.03 -2.65 -10.26
C VAL A 161 9.14 -3.39 -10.97
N THR A 162 9.91 -2.68 -11.79
CA THR A 162 11.16 -3.19 -12.40
C THR A 162 12.35 -2.73 -11.56
N GLY A 163 12.74 -3.56 -10.58
CA GLY A 163 13.87 -3.31 -9.69
C GLY A 163 15.25 -3.47 -10.34
N PRO A 164 16.33 -3.49 -9.53
CA PRO A 164 17.70 -3.70 -10.01
C PRO A 164 17.82 -4.97 -10.86
N ASP A 165 18.72 -4.92 -11.84
CA ASP A 165 19.01 -6.03 -12.78
C ASP A 165 17.79 -6.59 -13.53
N GLY A 166 16.72 -5.79 -13.64
CA GLY A 166 15.48 -6.19 -14.31
C GLY A 166 14.63 -7.15 -13.48
N TYR A 167 14.82 -7.18 -12.16
CA TYR A 167 13.95 -7.94 -11.27
C TYR A 167 12.51 -7.41 -11.32
N GLU A 168 11.57 -8.31 -11.54
CA GLU A 168 10.17 -7.99 -11.77
C GLU A 168 9.31 -8.44 -10.59
N LEU A 169 8.60 -7.49 -9.98
CA LEU A 169 7.74 -7.69 -8.82
C LEU A 169 6.37 -7.07 -9.06
N THR A 170 5.29 -7.79 -8.76
CA THR A 170 3.94 -7.22 -8.72
C THR A 170 3.57 -6.90 -7.27
N MET A 171 3.13 -5.68 -7.03
CA MET A 171 2.65 -5.22 -5.73
C MET A 171 1.13 -5.07 -5.75
N PHE A 172 0.47 -5.49 -4.67
CA PHE A 172 -0.91 -5.13 -4.36
C PHE A 172 -0.94 -4.27 -3.09
N VAL A 173 -1.18 -2.97 -3.24
CA VAL A 173 -1.32 -2.04 -2.12
C VAL A 173 -2.76 -2.07 -1.62
N VAL A 174 -2.96 -2.42 -0.36
CA VAL A 174 -4.30 -2.58 0.24
C VAL A 174 -4.60 -1.52 1.30
N HIS A 175 -5.87 -1.14 1.39
CA HIS A 175 -6.43 -0.45 2.55
C HIS A 175 -7.81 -1.01 2.85
N HIS A 176 -7.84 -2.15 3.54
CA HIS A 176 -9.06 -2.89 3.82
C HIS A 176 -10.07 -2.11 4.66
N LYS A 177 -11.33 -2.57 4.66
CA LYS A 177 -12.42 -1.96 5.42
C LYS A 177 -12.10 -1.87 6.93
N SER A 178 -11.97 -0.64 7.42
CA SER A 178 -11.80 -0.33 8.85
C SER A 178 -13.07 -0.62 9.67
N GLY A 179 -12.96 -0.56 11.00
CA GLY A 179 -14.11 -0.71 11.91
C GLY A 179 -14.56 -2.16 12.11
N ARG A 180 -15.79 -2.34 12.61
CA ARG A 180 -16.34 -3.66 12.97
C ARG A 180 -17.01 -4.37 11.78
N HIS A 181 -16.31 -4.46 10.64
CA HIS A 181 -16.82 -5.03 9.38
C HIS A 181 -16.03 -6.28 8.95
N LYS A 182 -16.03 -7.31 9.80
CA LYS A 182 -15.27 -8.56 9.55
C LYS A 182 -15.69 -9.25 8.25
N TYR A 183 -17.00 -9.41 8.04
CA TYR A 183 -17.54 -10.04 6.83
C TYR A 183 -17.02 -9.36 5.56
N ARG A 184 -17.06 -8.02 5.52
CA ARG A 184 -16.54 -7.24 4.38
C ARG A 184 -15.05 -7.44 4.19
N ARG A 185 -14.23 -7.33 5.25
CA ARG A 185 -12.77 -7.55 5.14
C ARG A 185 -12.44 -8.96 4.64
N GLU A 186 -13.19 -9.97 5.08
CA GLU A 186 -13.02 -11.33 4.57
C GLU A 186 -13.38 -11.43 3.08
N SER A 187 -14.43 -10.73 2.63
CA SER A 187 -14.77 -10.68 1.19
C SER A 187 -13.69 -9.93 0.39
N GLU A 188 -13.18 -8.81 0.90
CA GLU A 188 -12.08 -8.07 0.28
C GLU A 188 -10.82 -8.95 0.13
N ALA A 189 -10.46 -9.71 1.16
CA ALA A 189 -9.33 -10.62 1.10
C ALA A 189 -9.52 -11.74 0.06
N LEU A 190 -10.71 -12.35 0.02
CA LEU A 190 -11.04 -13.38 -0.98
C LEU A 190 -10.99 -12.82 -2.40
N LYS A 191 -11.56 -11.64 -2.62
CA LYS A 191 -11.53 -10.99 -3.94
C LYS A 191 -10.10 -10.64 -4.34
N LEU A 192 -9.25 -10.21 -3.41
CA LEU A 192 -7.84 -9.96 -3.70
C LEU A 192 -7.10 -11.24 -4.11
N VAL A 193 -7.37 -12.39 -3.49
CA VAL A 193 -6.80 -13.68 -3.94
C VAL A 193 -7.23 -13.99 -5.38
N GLU A 194 -8.47 -13.70 -5.79
CA GLU A 194 -8.89 -13.86 -7.19
C GLU A 194 -8.13 -12.93 -8.15
N LEU A 195 -7.78 -11.71 -7.71
CA LEU A 195 -6.95 -10.78 -8.50
C LEU A 195 -5.50 -11.29 -8.61
N VAL A 196 -4.96 -11.87 -7.53
CA VAL A 196 -3.63 -12.50 -7.53
C VAL A 196 -3.60 -13.71 -8.47
N ASP A 197 -4.61 -14.58 -8.41
CA ASP A 197 -4.72 -15.75 -9.28
C ASP A 197 -4.74 -15.35 -10.76
N ARG A 198 -5.33 -14.19 -11.09
CA ARG A 198 -5.28 -13.62 -12.44
C ARG A 198 -3.84 -13.30 -12.86
N VAL A 199 -3.06 -12.64 -12.00
CA VAL A 199 -1.64 -12.35 -12.26
C VAL A 199 -0.85 -13.63 -12.47
N GLU A 200 -1.02 -14.64 -11.61
CA GLU A 200 -0.32 -15.93 -11.74
C GLU A 200 -0.73 -16.67 -13.03
N SER A 201 -1.99 -16.53 -13.47
CA SER A 201 -2.44 -17.12 -14.74
C SER A 201 -1.86 -16.42 -15.98
N GLU A 202 -1.68 -15.09 -15.91
CA GLU A 202 -1.13 -14.27 -16.99
C GLU A 202 0.40 -14.38 -17.05
N THR A 203 1.05 -14.41 -15.89
CA THR A 203 2.51 -14.45 -15.72
C THR A 203 2.90 -15.44 -14.61
N PRO A 204 2.95 -16.75 -14.92
CA PRO A 204 3.27 -17.78 -13.92
C PRO A 204 4.63 -17.58 -13.26
N GLY A 205 4.70 -17.72 -11.94
CA GLY A 205 5.92 -17.57 -11.15
C GLY A 205 6.36 -16.11 -10.92
N ARG A 206 5.49 -15.13 -11.21
CA ARG A 206 5.72 -13.73 -10.84
C ARG A 206 5.84 -13.62 -9.33
N ASN A 207 6.87 -12.93 -8.84
CA ASN A 207 6.93 -12.58 -7.42
C ASN A 207 5.84 -11.54 -7.12
N ILE A 208 5.03 -11.81 -6.10
CA ILE A 208 3.91 -10.95 -5.71
C ILE A 208 4.08 -10.58 -4.23
N VAL A 209 3.90 -9.31 -3.92
CA VAL A 209 3.80 -8.82 -2.53
C VAL A 209 2.44 -8.15 -2.31
N ILE A 210 1.76 -8.54 -1.23
CA ILE A 210 0.57 -7.85 -0.74
C ILE A 210 0.98 -7.09 0.50
N LEU A 211 0.76 -5.78 0.50
CA LEU A 211 1.18 -4.88 1.58
C LEU A 211 0.21 -3.72 1.72
N GLY A 212 0.13 -3.14 2.91
CA GLY A 212 -0.82 -2.05 3.14
C GLY A 212 -1.35 -2.02 4.55
N ASP A 213 -2.47 -1.31 4.70
CA ASP A 213 -3.28 -1.32 5.91
C ASP A 213 -4.38 -2.38 5.78
N PHE A 214 -4.15 -3.53 6.41
CA PHE A 214 -5.11 -4.62 6.38
C PHE A 214 -6.31 -4.41 7.31
N ASN A 215 -6.30 -3.39 8.17
CA ASN A 215 -7.33 -3.14 9.19
C ASN A 215 -7.74 -4.41 9.99
N ALA A 216 -6.79 -5.33 10.15
CA ALA A 216 -7.00 -6.66 10.69
C ALA A 216 -5.84 -7.04 11.60
N ALA A 217 -6.13 -7.84 12.62
CA ALA A 217 -5.10 -8.46 13.43
C ALA A 217 -4.54 -9.72 12.73
N PRO A 218 -3.30 -10.15 13.03
CA PRO A 218 -2.70 -11.33 12.40
C PRO A 218 -3.48 -12.65 12.54
N TRP A 219 -4.41 -12.71 13.50
CA TRP A 219 -5.28 -13.85 13.79
C TRP A 219 -6.72 -13.69 13.27
N ASP A 220 -7.04 -12.61 12.56
CA ASP A 220 -8.35 -12.45 11.93
C ASP A 220 -8.48 -13.36 10.70
N ARG A 221 -9.70 -13.86 10.45
CA ARG A 221 -9.99 -14.78 9.33
C ARG A 221 -9.58 -14.21 7.96
N SER A 222 -9.67 -12.89 7.78
CA SER A 222 -9.23 -12.23 6.54
C SER A 222 -7.72 -12.39 6.29
N MET A 223 -6.90 -12.55 7.33
CA MET A 223 -5.47 -12.82 7.18
C MET A 223 -5.19 -14.30 6.87
N ASP A 224 -6.00 -15.22 7.39
CA ASP A 224 -5.90 -16.64 7.06
C ASP A 224 -6.15 -16.90 5.57
N VAL A 225 -6.99 -16.09 4.90
CA VAL A 225 -7.22 -16.17 3.45
C VAL A 225 -5.90 -16.10 2.67
N TYR A 226 -5.00 -15.18 3.03
CA TYR A 226 -3.70 -15.06 2.35
C TYR A 226 -2.78 -16.25 2.63
N LYS A 227 -2.76 -16.74 3.88
CA LYS A 227 -1.97 -17.92 4.27
C LYS A 227 -2.46 -19.17 3.54
N GLU A 228 -3.76 -19.35 3.42
CA GLU A 228 -4.39 -20.46 2.69
C GLU A 228 -4.13 -20.37 1.17
N ALA A 229 -3.97 -19.16 0.64
CA ALA A 229 -3.52 -18.90 -0.73
C ALA A 229 -2.00 -19.10 -0.94
N GLY A 230 -1.26 -19.46 0.11
CA GLY A 230 0.18 -19.76 0.04
C GLY A 230 1.11 -18.57 0.27
N PHE A 231 0.59 -17.40 0.66
CA PHE A 231 1.43 -16.27 1.05
C PHE A 231 2.12 -16.53 2.39
N ILE A 232 3.36 -16.07 2.48
CA ILE A 232 4.18 -16.11 3.69
C ILE A 232 4.10 -14.74 4.35
N ASP A 233 3.80 -14.72 5.66
CA ASP A 233 3.87 -13.50 6.46
C ASP A 233 5.33 -13.20 6.81
N ILE A 234 5.86 -12.12 6.24
CA ILE A 234 7.25 -11.68 6.44
C ILE A 234 7.47 -10.96 7.79
N GLY A 235 6.41 -10.63 8.52
CA GLY A 235 6.48 -9.94 9.83
C GLY A 235 6.24 -10.86 11.02
N ALA A 236 5.92 -12.14 10.78
CA ALA A 236 5.70 -13.14 11.82
C ALA A 236 6.95 -14.02 11.99
N ASP A 237 7.90 -13.52 12.79
CA ASP A 237 8.98 -14.34 13.37
C ASP A 237 8.49 -15.18 14.56
#